data_AF-A0A3S9XJW4-F1
#
_entry.id   AF-A0A3S9XJW4-F1
#
_cell.length_a   1.000
_cell.length_b   1.000
_cell.length_c   1.000
_cell.angle_alpha   90.00
_cell.angle_beta   90.00
_cell.angle_gamma   90.00
#
_symmetry.space_group_name_H-M   'P 1'
#
loop_
_entity.id
_entity.type
_entity.pdbx_description
1 polymer ?
#
loop_
_entity_poly.entity_id
_entity_poly.type
_entity_poly.pdbx_seq_one_letter_code
_entity_poly.pdbx_strand_id
1 'polypeptide(L)'
;VLEEFGFIYDSSVGVPALPIPVWPYTLDYKIPHECKSGTCPTKSFPGVWEVPLNAHFVEGFEGGHCPYLDQCVLHNHDPNEVFGW
;
A
#
# COMPACT_ATOMS: atom_id res chain seq x y z
N VAL A 1 -3.30 17.84 9.77
CA VAL A 1 -3.57 16.84 10.84
C VAL A 1 -2.31 16.09 11.25
N LEU A 2 -1.75 15.16 10.45
CA LEU A 2 -0.60 14.37 10.90
C LEU A 2 0.60 15.25 11.34
N GLU A 3 0.99 16.19 10.49
CA GLU A 3 2.01 17.19 10.79
C GLU A 3 1.64 18.06 12.02
N GLU A 4 0.40 18.58 12.05
CA GLU A 4 -0.08 19.47 13.13
C GLU A 4 -0.09 18.81 14.52
N PHE A 5 -0.36 17.50 14.57
CA PHE A 5 -0.40 16.73 15.81
C PHE A 5 0.92 16.01 16.12
N GLY A 6 1.97 16.20 15.30
CA GLY A 6 3.29 15.62 15.53
C GLY A 6 3.34 14.11 15.30
N PHE A 7 2.45 13.56 14.47
CA PHE A 7 2.57 12.17 14.01
C PHE A 7 3.77 12.02 13.06
N ILE A 8 4.51 10.94 13.23
CA ILE A 8 5.77 10.71 12.50
C ILE A 8 5.57 9.94 11.19
N TYR A 9 4.50 9.14 11.06
CA TYR A 9 4.22 8.38 9.85
C TYR A 9 2.72 8.16 9.62
N ASP A 10 2.37 7.86 8.37
CA ASP A 10 1.12 7.25 7.93
C ASP A 10 1.39 5.92 7.24
N SER A 11 0.37 5.06 7.19
CA SER A 11 0.41 3.78 6.48
C SER A 11 -0.94 3.50 5.84
N SER A 12 -1.35 4.39 4.95
CA SER A 12 -2.66 4.33 4.29
C SER A 12 -2.57 4.42 2.77
N VAL A 13 -1.42 4.82 2.22
CA VAL A 13 -1.22 4.93 0.78
C VAL A 13 -0.96 3.56 0.17
N GLY A 14 -1.90 3.11 -0.66
CA GLY A 14 -1.78 1.88 -1.44
C GLY A 14 -0.86 2.03 -2.66
N VAL A 15 0.01 1.05 -2.87
CA VAL A 15 0.85 0.90 -4.06
C VAL A 15 0.28 -0.24 -4.89
N PRO A 16 0.17 -0.11 -6.23
CA PRO A 16 -0.15 -1.26 -7.08
C PRO A 16 0.90 -2.37 -6.90
N ALA A 17 0.53 -3.60 -7.24
CA ALA A 17 1.49 -4.70 -7.20
C ALA A 17 2.61 -4.45 -8.22
N LEU A 18 3.84 -4.38 -7.72
CA LEU A 18 5.06 -4.13 -8.50
C LEU A 18 6.06 -5.27 -8.26
N PRO A 19 6.91 -5.59 -9.25
CA PRO A 19 7.99 -6.58 -9.07
C PRO A 19 8.99 -6.21 -7.98
N ILE A 20 9.16 -4.90 -7.75
CA ILE A 20 10.02 -4.36 -6.69
C ILE A 20 9.12 -3.54 -5.76
N PRO A 21 9.01 -3.91 -4.46
CA PRO A 21 8.18 -3.16 -3.53
C PRO A 21 8.76 -1.76 -3.29
N VAL A 22 7.88 -0.81 -3.02
CA VAL A 22 8.25 0.56 -2.69
C VAL A 22 8.68 0.62 -1.22
N TRP A 23 9.85 1.20 -0.98
CA TRP A 23 10.37 1.47 0.36
C TRP A 23 9.67 2.68 0.99
N PRO A 24 9.61 2.77 2.33
CA PRO A 24 9.13 3.96 3.01
C PRO A 24 9.81 5.24 2.51
N TYR A 25 9.04 6.31 2.39
CA TYR A 25 9.51 7.59 1.88
C TYR A 25 8.87 8.74 2.66
N THR A 26 9.51 9.91 2.63
CA THR A 26 8.97 11.12 3.24
C THR A 26 8.02 11.84 2.28
N LEU A 27 6.99 12.49 2.81
CA LEU A 27 6.07 13.35 2.06
C LEU A 27 6.63 14.77 1.81
N ASP A 28 7.95 14.96 1.97
CA ASP A 28 8.68 16.17 1.59
C ASP A 28 8.51 16.50 0.09
N TYR A 29 8.42 15.45 -0.73
CA TYR A 29 8.32 15.51 -2.19
C TYR A 29 7.11 14.74 -2.71
N LYS A 30 6.87 14.82 -4.02
CA LYS A 30 5.83 14.07 -4.70
C LYS A 30 6.00 12.55 -4.48
N ILE A 31 4.89 11.86 -4.25
CA ILE A 31 4.83 10.40 -4.16
C ILE A 31 5.55 9.74 -5.36
N PRO A 32 6.47 8.78 -5.12
CA PRO A 32 7.33 8.20 -6.15
C PRO A 32 6.68 7.05 -6.97
N HIS A 33 5.38 6.81 -6.79
CA HIS A 33 4.64 5.75 -7.46
C HIS A 33 3.23 6.22 -7.87
N GLU A 34 2.55 5.39 -8.67
CA GLU A 34 1.15 5.64 -9.00
C GLU A 34 0.28 5.46 -7.76
N CYS A 35 -0.59 6.44 -7.48
CA CYS A 35 -1.61 6.32 -6.46
C CYS A 35 -2.98 6.05 -7.10
N LYS A 36 -3.58 4.90 -6.78
CA LYS A 36 -4.91 4.52 -7.27
C LYS A 36 -6.08 5.15 -6.50
N SER A 37 -5.85 5.59 -5.26
CA SER A 37 -6.93 6.03 -4.35
C SER A 37 -7.63 7.34 -4.77
N GLY A 38 -7.14 8.05 -5.80
CA GLY A 38 -7.71 9.34 -6.28
C GLY A 38 -7.63 10.51 -5.27
N THR A 39 -7.32 10.21 -4.01
CA THR A 39 -7.33 11.12 -2.86
C THR A 39 -5.93 11.31 -2.26
N CYS A 40 -4.89 10.87 -2.97
CA CYS A 40 -3.53 10.98 -2.48
C CYS A 40 -3.06 12.43 -2.30
N PRO A 41 -2.18 12.66 -1.31
CA PRO A 41 -1.65 13.98 -1.04
C PRO A 41 -0.87 14.52 -2.25
N THR A 42 -1.20 15.75 -2.65
CA THR A 42 -0.53 16.49 -3.73
C THR A 42 0.35 17.62 -3.22
N LYS A 43 0.29 17.90 -1.91
CA LYS A 43 1.11 18.90 -1.20
C LYS A 43 2.26 18.21 -0.48
N SER A 44 3.32 18.97 -0.20
CA SER A 44 4.41 18.52 0.66
C SER A 44 4.01 18.59 2.14
N PHE A 45 4.39 17.57 2.90
CA PHE A 45 4.27 17.48 4.35
C PHE A 45 5.64 17.11 4.94
N PRO A 46 6.53 18.11 5.14
CA PRO A 46 7.92 17.87 5.52
C PRO A 46 8.06 17.06 6.82
N GLY A 47 8.87 16.00 6.80
CA GLY A 47 9.18 15.16 7.96
C GLY A 47 8.13 14.10 8.30
N VAL A 48 6.98 14.07 7.61
CA VAL A 48 6.00 12.98 7.74
C VAL A 48 6.41 11.84 6.82
N TRP A 49 6.51 10.63 7.38
CA TRP A 49 6.80 9.42 6.62
C TRP A 49 5.53 8.77 6.10
N GLU A 50 5.60 8.18 4.92
CA GLU A 50 4.64 7.19 4.44
C GLU A 50 5.30 5.82 4.48
N VAL A 51 4.64 4.87 5.14
CA VAL A 51 4.95 3.45 5.08
C VAL A 51 3.94 2.80 4.14
N PRO A 52 4.27 2.69 2.85
CA PRO A 52 3.29 2.37 1.81
C PRO A 52 2.79 0.92 1.93
N LEU A 53 1.51 0.73 1.61
CA LEU A 53 0.89 -0.60 1.54
C LEU A 53 1.14 -1.19 0.14
N ASN A 54 2.21 -1.97 0.02
CA ASN A 54 2.52 -2.71 -1.21
C ASN A 54 1.48 -3.81 -1.43
N ALA A 55 0.62 -3.64 -2.43
CA ALA A 55 -0.43 -4.61 -2.70
C ALA A 55 0.14 -5.91 -3.28
N HIS A 56 -0.42 -7.02 -2.84
CA HIS A 56 -0.25 -8.28 -3.53
C HIS A 56 -1.14 -8.34 -4.79
N PHE A 57 -0.92 -9.35 -5.63
CA PHE A 57 -1.71 -9.58 -6.82
C PHE A 57 -2.04 -11.07 -6.95
N VAL A 58 -3.33 -11.37 -7.11
CA VAL A 58 -3.81 -12.71 -7.44
C VAL A 58 -4.16 -12.74 -8.93
N GLU A 59 -3.58 -13.67 -9.68
CA GLU A 59 -3.97 -13.93 -11.07
C GLU A 59 -5.25 -14.76 -11.11
N GLY A 60 -6.25 -14.33 -11.90
CA GLY A 60 -7.49 -15.09 -12.06
C GLY A 60 -8.69 -14.21 -12.43
N PHE A 61 -9.84 -14.84 -12.68
CA PHE A 61 -11.09 -14.11 -13.00
C PHE A 61 -11.62 -13.30 -11.82
N GLU A 62 -11.46 -13.83 -10.60
CA GLU A 62 -11.82 -13.14 -9.34
C GLU A 62 -10.59 -12.51 -8.67
N GLY A 63 -9.42 -12.57 -9.32
CA GLY A 63 -8.18 -12.02 -8.82
C GLY A 63 -8.11 -10.50 -8.89
N GLY A 64 -7.06 -9.92 -8.33
CA GLY A 64 -6.86 -8.48 -8.33
C GLY A 64 -5.78 -8.02 -7.37
N HIS A 65 -5.68 -6.70 -7.21
CA HIS A 65 -4.77 -6.08 -6.25
C HIS A 65 -5.38 -6.11 -4.85
N CYS A 66 -4.64 -6.64 -3.88
CA CYS A 66 -5.06 -6.70 -2.48
C CYS A 66 -3.96 -6.09 -1.57
N PRO A 67 -4.19 -4.90 -1.00
CA PRO A 67 -3.29 -4.29 0.00
C PRO A 67 -3.23 -5.06 1.31
N TYR A 68 -4.33 -5.75 1.67
CA TYR A 68 -4.44 -6.58 2.87
C TYR A 68 -4.70 -8.03 2.47
N LEU A 69 -4.11 -8.98 3.22
CA LEU A 69 -4.18 -10.41 2.90
C LEU A 69 -5.60 -10.97 3.01
N ASP A 70 -6.42 -10.45 3.92
CA ASP A 70 -7.83 -10.81 4.09
C ASP A 70 -8.74 -10.34 2.94
N GLN A 71 -8.23 -9.44 2.08
CA GLN A 71 -8.91 -9.01 0.86
C GLN A 71 -8.45 -9.78 -0.39
N CYS A 72 -7.38 -10.58 -0.29
CA CYS A 72 -6.96 -11.41 -1.40
C CYS A 72 -7.94 -12.59 -1.56
N VAL A 73 -8.32 -12.89 -2.80
CA VAL A 73 -9.15 -14.07 -3.09
C VAL A 73 -8.29 -15.32 -2.92
N LEU A 74 -8.36 -15.91 -1.74
CA LEU A 74 -7.79 -17.21 -1.40
C LEU A 74 -8.93 -18.23 -1.50
N HIS A 75 -8.82 -19.21 -2.39
CA HIS A 75 -9.89 -20.19 -2.56
C HIS A 75 -10.00 -21.02 -1.27
N ASN A 76 -11.09 -20.81 -0.54
CA ASN A 76 -11.46 -21.60 0.65
C ASN A 76 -10.45 -21.54 1.83
N HIS A 77 -9.58 -20.52 1.87
CA HIS A 77 -8.58 -20.32 2.94
C HIS A 77 -7.78 -21.61 3.25
N ASP A 78 -7.41 -22.38 2.23
CA ASP A 78 -6.63 -23.60 2.43
C ASP A 78 -5.30 -23.25 3.15
N PRO A 79 -4.96 -23.92 4.27
CA PRO A 79 -3.77 -23.58 5.03
C PRO A 79 -2.46 -23.68 4.24
N ASN A 80 -2.39 -24.57 3.25
CA ASN A 80 -1.18 -24.72 2.43
C ASN A 80 -1.09 -23.61 1.38
N GLU A 81 -2.22 -23.14 0.85
CA GLU A 81 -2.26 -21.97 -0.03
C GLU A 81 -1.83 -20.70 0.72
N VAL A 82 -2.30 -20.51 1.95
CA VAL A 82 -1.88 -19.38 2.80
C VAL A 82 -0.38 -19.47 3.13
N PHE A 83 0.14 -20.66 3.41
CA PHE A 83 1.56 -20.86 3.73
C PHE A 83 2.48 -20.70 2.51
N GLY A 84 2.01 -21.08 1.31
CA GLY A 84 2.77 -20.98 0.07
C GLY A 84 2.77 -19.59 -0.56
N TRP A 85 2.02 -18.65 0.02
CA TRP A 85 1.94 -17.25 -0.39
C TRP A 85 3.24 -16.48 -0.13
#